data_AF-A0A4D6NGA4-F1
#
_entry.id   AF-A0A4D6NGA4-F1
#
_cell.length_a   1.000
_cell.length_b   1.000
_cell.length_c   1.000
_cell.angle_alpha   90.00
_cell.angle_beta   90.00
_cell.angle_gamma   90.00
#
_symmetry.space_group_name_H-M   'P 1'
#
loop_
_entity.id
_entity.type
_entity.pdbx_description
1 polymer ?
#
loop_
_entity_poly.entity_id
_entity_poly.type
_entity_poly.pdbx_seq_one_letter_code
_entity_poly.pdbx_strand_id
1 'polypeptide(L)'
;MSSPLIHEIKGQAFRFLKEKIKTARLVLTDVTPVQLMTEEATNENPWPPDTRSTSVISRAAFEVDEYERIMEILHHRFSKFDKGYWRASYKALILLEHLLTHGPKRVSEEFQSDIDVIEEIGKLQHIDEKGFNWGLSVRKLSERVLKLLRNKDFLKEERATARHLSHAIKGFGSFNPRSSAIDERLSDLPSKIYGRCNSYYDDRQYEKYDFTSLGKKLSVDGNNRELQIVEDMENSKLLKHENDSSSADTEEYHPFNDKEKLTVASLLSV
;
A
#
# COMPACT_ATOMS: atom_id res chain seq x y z
N MET A 1 -39.67 -17.12 -6.58
CA MET A 1 -38.38 -17.22 -7.31
C MET A 1 -38.31 -16.11 -8.34
N SER A 2 -37.40 -15.14 -8.18
CA SER A 2 -37.19 -14.08 -9.18
C SER A 2 -36.21 -14.58 -10.25
N SER A 3 -36.61 -14.57 -11.52
CA SER A 3 -35.80 -15.13 -12.61
C SER A 3 -34.45 -14.40 -12.74
N PRO A 4 -33.29 -15.10 -12.78
CA PRO A 4 -31.97 -14.46 -12.84
C PRO A 4 -31.81 -13.45 -13.99
N LEU A 5 -32.37 -13.76 -15.17
CA LEU A 5 -32.43 -12.85 -16.32
C LEU A 5 -33.02 -11.47 -16.00
N ILE A 6 -34.05 -11.40 -15.13
CA ILE A 6 -34.68 -10.13 -14.76
C ILE A 6 -33.74 -9.28 -13.89
N HIS A 7 -32.92 -9.92 -13.05
CA HIS A 7 -31.90 -9.23 -12.27
C HIS A 7 -30.77 -8.69 -13.16
N GLU A 8 -30.32 -9.48 -14.13
CA GLU A 8 -29.30 -9.06 -15.09
C GLU A 8 -29.78 -7.90 -15.97
N ILE A 9 -30.97 -8.00 -16.58
CA ILE A 9 -31.58 -6.94 -17.40
C ILE A 9 -31.72 -5.65 -16.59
N LYS A 10 -32.15 -5.73 -15.32
CA LYS A 10 -32.20 -4.57 -14.41
C LYS A 10 -30.82 -3.96 -14.17
N GLY A 11 -29.79 -4.78 -13.96
CA GLY A 11 -28.40 -4.33 -13.80
C GLY A 11 -27.86 -3.63 -15.04
N GLN A 12 -28.08 -4.21 -16.22
CA GLN A 12 -27.67 -3.62 -17.51
C GLN A 12 -28.40 -2.30 -17.77
N ALA A 13 -29.73 -2.26 -17.60
CA ALA A 13 -30.54 -1.05 -17.78
C ALA A 13 -30.18 0.06 -16.78
N PHE A 14 -29.91 -0.27 -15.51
CA PHE A 14 -29.46 0.69 -14.50
C PHE A 14 -28.09 1.28 -14.84
N ARG A 15 -27.14 0.47 -15.31
CA ARG A 15 -25.83 0.96 -15.77
C ARG A 15 -25.98 1.92 -16.95
N PHE A 16 -26.75 1.54 -17.97
CA PHE A 16 -27.04 2.40 -19.12
C PHE A 16 -27.70 3.72 -18.70
N LEU A 17 -28.70 3.69 -17.81
CA LEU A 17 -29.34 4.90 -17.29
C LEU A 17 -28.37 5.78 -16.51
N LYS A 18 -27.53 5.20 -15.64
CA LYS A 18 -26.48 5.93 -14.92
C LYS A 18 -25.49 6.58 -15.88
N GLU A 19 -25.09 5.88 -16.94
CA GLU A 19 -24.20 6.40 -17.99
C GLU A 19 -24.86 7.56 -18.76
N LYS A 20 -26.16 7.46 -19.12
CA LYS A 20 -26.88 8.56 -19.78
C LYS A 20 -27.08 9.78 -18.87
N ILE A 21 -27.35 9.60 -17.57
CA ILE A 21 -27.42 10.68 -16.59
C ILE A 21 -26.05 11.38 -16.44
N LYS A 22 -24.94 10.62 -16.43
CA LYS A 22 -23.58 11.19 -16.47
C LYS A 22 -23.36 12.04 -17.72
N THR A 23 -23.66 11.51 -18.91
CA THR A 23 -23.54 12.27 -20.17
C THR A 23 -24.41 13.53 -20.15
N ALA A 24 -25.64 13.46 -19.62
CA ALA A 24 -26.52 14.61 -19.49
C ALA A 24 -25.93 15.68 -18.55
N ARG A 25 -25.36 15.32 -17.39
CA ARG A 25 -24.67 16.29 -16.52
C ARG A 25 -23.50 16.96 -17.24
N LEU A 26 -22.63 16.20 -17.92
CA LEU A 26 -21.46 16.74 -18.64
C LEU A 26 -21.81 17.64 -19.84
N VAL A 27 -23.07 17.65 -20.31
CA VAL A 27 -23.52 18.47 -21.45
C VAL A 27 -24.45 19.61 -21.01
N LEU A 28 -25.16 19.47 -19.89
CA LEU A 28 -26.18 20.42 -19.42
C LEU A 28 -25.74 21.21 -18.17
N THR A 29 -24.60 20.88 -17.57
CA THR A 29 -24.02 21.59 -16.41
C THR A 29 -22.51 21.81 -16.64
N ASP A 30 -21.93 22.73 -15.88
CA ASP A 30 -20.50 23.10 -15.86
C ASP A 30 -19.61 22.07 -15.14
N VAL A 31 -20.15 20.89 -14.81
CA VAL A 31 -19.45 19.78 -14.14
C VAL A 31 -18.38 19.20 -15.07
N THR A 32 -17.12 19.19 -14.62
CA THR A 32 -16.02 18.65 -15.43
C THR A 32 -15.99 17.11 -15.40
N PRO A 33 -15.36 16.46 -16.39
CA PRO A 33 -15.15 15.02 -16.37
C PRO A 33 -14.37 14.55 -15.13
N VAL A 34 -13.42 15.36 -14.64
CA VAL A 34 -12.57 15.03 -13.49
C VAL A 34 -13.34 15.21 -12.17
N GLN A 35 -14.16 16.24 -12.04
CA GLN A 35 -15.10 16.43 -10.93
C GLN A 35 -16.04 15.22 -10.82
N LEU A 36 -16.64 14.79 -11.93
CA LEU A 36 -17.51 13.61 -11.98
C LEU A 36 -16.77 12.29 -11.66
N MET A 37 -15.52 12.13 -12.11
CA MET A 37 -14.67 11.00 -11.71
C MET A 37 -14.33 11.04 -10.21
N THR A 38 -14.17 12.23 -9.62
CA THR A 38 -13.86 12.42 -8.20
C THR A 38 -15.09 12.15 -7.33
N GLU A 39 -16.28 12.55 -7.75
CA GLU A 39 -17.55 12.11 -7.14
C GLU A 39 -17.67 10.58 -7.13
N GLU A 40 -17.32 9.92 -8.22
CA GLU A 40 -17.43 8.45 -8.34
C GLU A 40 -16.33 7.69 -7.60
N ALA A 41 -15.11 8.22 -7.53
CA ALA A 41 -14.05 7.66 -6.71
C ALA A 41 -14.38 7.75 -5.21
N THR A 42 -15.07 8.80 -4.78
CA THR A 42 -15.40 9.08 -3.35
C THR A 42 -16.80 8.65 -2.92
N ASN A 43 -17.52 7.86 -3.72
CA ASN A 43 -18.88 7.41 -3.38
C ASN A 43 -18.91 6.30 -2.30
N GLU A 44 -20.08 6.08 -1.73
CA GLU A 44 -20.34 5.09 -0.65
C GLU A 44 -20.32 3.62 -1.10
N ASN A 45 -20.09 3.31 -2.38
CA ASN A 45 -20.16 1.93 -2.88
C ASN A 45 -19.09 1.04 -2.15
N PRO A 46 -19.29 -0.28 -2.02
CA PRO A 46 -18.41 -1.13 -1.21
C PRO A 46 -17.03 -1.41 -1.83
N TRP A 47 -16.77 -0.96 -3.05
CA TRP A 47 -15.54 -1.24 -3.80
C TRP A 47 -14.50 -0.13 -3.58
N PRO A 48 -13.19 -0.46 -3.48
CA PRO A 48 -12.13 0.54 -3.50
C PRO A 48 -12.20 1.46 -4.75
N PRO A 49 -11.68 2.70 -4.68
CA PRO A 49 -11.55 3.53 -5.87
C PRO A 49 -10.58 2.88 -6.86
N ASP A 50 -10.91 2.93 -8.16
CA ASP A 50 -10.07 2.40 -9.23
C ASP A 50 -8.74 3.18 -9.33
N THR A 51 -7.62 2.45 -9.29
CA THR A 51 -6.26 2.99 -9.37
C THR A 51 -6.00 3.79 -10.65
N ARG A 52 -6.66 3.43 -11.78
CA ARG A 52 -6.57 4.22 -13.01
C ARG A 52 -7.30 5.55 -12.87
N SER A 53 -8.46 5.55 -12.22
CA SER A 53 -9.24 6.77 -11.95
C SER A 53 -8.53 7.71 -10.98
N THR A 54 -7.97 7.20 -9.86
CA THR A 54 -7.19 8.04 -8.93
C THR A 54 -5.93 8.62 -9.59
N SER A 55 -5.26 7.86 -10.47
CA SER A 55 -4.10 8.34 -11.25
C SER A 55 -4.47 9.41 -12.30
N VAL A 56 -5.68 9.36 -12.87
CA VAL A 56 -6.18 10.43 -13.75
C VAL A 56 -6.48 11.70 -12.93
N ILE A 57 -7.14 11.55 -11.78
CA ILE A 57 -7.47 12.68 -10.89
C ILE A 57 -6.19 13.36 -10.35
N SER A 58 -5.19 12.59 -9.90
CA SER A 58 -3.94 13.15 -9.37
C SER A 58 -3.08 13.85 -10.43
N ARG A 59 -3.19 13.47 -11.71
CA ARG A 59 -2.60 14.23 -12.83
C ARG A 59 -3.41 15.48 -13.18
N ALA A 60 -4.74 15.42 -13.13
CA ALA A 60 -5.60 16.58 -13.41
C ALA A 60 -5.50 17.67 -12.34
N ALA A 61 -5.24 17.31 -11.08
CA ALA A 61 -5.06 18.25 -9.97
C ALA A 61 -3.90 19.25 -10.14
N PHE A 62 -3.05 19.11 -11.16
CA PHE A 62 -2.04 20.12 -11.49
C PHE A 62 -2.62 21.35 -12.20
N GLU A 63 -3.77 21.22 -12.89
CA GLU A 63 -4.51 22.35 -13.44
C GLU A 63 -5.23 23.12 -12.32
N VAL A 64 -5.44 24.43 -12.48
CA VAL A 64 -6.05 25.27 -11.44
C VAL A 64 -7.53 24.95 -11.26
N ASP A 65 -8.30 25.05 -12.34
CA ASP A 65 -9.75 24.87 -12.38
C ASP A 65 -10.22 23.47 -11.91
N GLU A 66 -9.41 22.43 -12.16
CA GLU A 66 -9.72 21.06 -11.73
C GLU A 66 -9.25 20.80 -10.29
N TYR A 67 -8.16 21.42 -9.84
CA TYR A 67 -7.70 21.32 -8.45
C TYR A 67 -8.78 21.76 -7.48
N GLU A 68 -9.35 22.95 -7.67
CA GLU A 68 -10.36 23.53 -6.76
C GLU A 68 -11.58 22.61 -6.64
N ARG A 69 -12.08 22.10 -7.77
CA ARG A 69 -13.19 21.12 -7.82
C ARG A 69 -12.86 19.80 -7.11
N ILE A 70 -11.62 19.30 -7.22
CA ILE A 70 -11.18 18.08 -6.53
C ILE A 70 -11.07 18.32 -5.02
N MET A 71 -10.52 19.46 -4.59
CA MET A 71 -10.38 19.80 -3.17
C MET A 71 -11.77 19.98 -2.54
N GLU A 72 -12.68 20.73 -3.18
CA GLU A 72 -14.04 20.96 -2.70
C GLU A 72 -14.77 19.64 -2.41
N ILE A 73 -14.72 18.66 -3.35
CA ILE A 73 -15.33 17.34 -3.14
C ILE A 73 -14.72 16.64 -1.92
N LEU A 74 -13.40 16.69 -1.74
CA LEU A 74 -12.71 16.04 -0.60
C LEU A 74 -13.08 16.69 0.74
N HIS A 75 -13.01 18.01 0.85
CA HIS A 75 -13.48 18.73 2.05
C HIS A 75 -14.96 18.43 2.32
N HIS A 76 -15.80 18.29 1.29
CA HIS A 76 -17.21 17.88 1.43
C HIS A 76 -17.38 16.43 1.94
N ARG A 77 -16.43 15.52 1.68
CA ARG A 77 -16.43 14.15 2.24
C ARG A 77 -15.91 14.08 3.67
N PHE A 78 -15.07 15.02 4.09
CA PHE A 78 -14.57 15.09 5.47
C PHE A 78 -15.55 15.85 6.37
N SER A 79 -16.00 17.04 5.98
CA SER A 79 -17.00 17.84 6.72
C SER A 79 -18.37 17.17 6.91
N LYS A 80 -18.70 16.17 6.06
CA LYS A 80 -19.88 15.29 6.22
C LYS A 80 -19.52 13.89 6.72
N PHE A 81 -18.43 13.72 7.46
CA PHE A 81 -18.12 12.45 8.09
C PHE A 81 -19.22 12.06 9.08
N ASP A 82 -19.76 10.86 8.90
CA ASP A 82 -20.60 10.17 9.85
C ASP A 82 -20.18 8.69 9.93
N LYS A 83 -20.39 8.09 11.10
CA LYS A 83 -20.05 6.70 11.41
C LYS A 83 -20.91 5.70 10.64
N GLY A 84 -22.12 6.07 10.21
CA GLY A 84 -22.93 5.28 9.29
C GLY A 84 -22.40 5.31 7.84
N TYR A 85 -21.96 6.48 7.37
CA TYR A 85 -21.57 6.73 5.98
C TYR A 85 -20.05 6.73 5.72
N TRP A 86 -19.27 6.16 6.66
CA TRP A 86 -17.80 6.18 6.72
C TRP A 86 -17.07 5.81 5.42
N ARG A 87 -17.70 5.02 4.53
CA ARG A 87 -17.12 4.58 3.25
C ARG A 87 -16.74 5.76 2.34
N ALA A 88 -17.53 6.84 2.32
CA ALA A 88 -17.22 8.00 1.50
C ALA A 88 -15.94 8.71 1.97
N SER A 89 -15.84 8.97 3.28
CA SER A 89 -14.67 9.61 3.90
C SER A 89 -13.42 8.71 3.83
N TYR A 90 -13.56 7.38 3.97
CA TYR A 90 -12.44 6.44 3.78
C TYR A 90 -11.89 6.48 2.36
N LYS A 91 -12.73 6.53 1.32
CA LYS A 91 -12.24 6.68 -0.07
C LYS A 91 -11.65 8.07 -0.34
N ALA A 92 -12.18 9.11 0.30
CA ALA A 92 -11.58 10.44 0.27
C ALA A 92 -10.17 10.43 0.88
N LEU A 93 -9.93 9.68 1.96
CA LEU A 93 -8.57 9.46 2.50
C LEU A 93 -7.65 8.71 1.52
N ILE A 94 -8.15 7.68 0.81
CA ILE A 94 -7.34 6.96 -0.20
C ILE A 94 -6.94 7.90 -1.33
N LEU A 95 -7.87 8.72 -1.82
CA LEU A 95 -7.59 9.72 -2.86
C LEU A 95 -6.65 10.83 -2.35
N LEU A 96 -6.82 11.28 -1.11
CA LEU A 96 -5.95 12.27 -0.47
C LEU A 96 -4.51 11.73 -0.30
N GLU A 97 -4.31 10.49 0.15
CA GLU A 97 -2.98 9.87 0.22
C GLU A 97 -2.31 9.84 -1.17
N HIS A 98 -3.07 9.48 -2.21
CA HIS A 98 -2.58 9.46 -3.57
C HIS A 98 -2.26 10.88 -4.10
N LEU A 99 -3.04 11.89 -3.74
CA LEU A 99 -2.77 13.29 -4.07
C LEU A 99 -1.54 13.85 -3.33
N LEU A 100 -1.39 13.54 -2.04
CA LEU A 100 -0.21 13.92 -1.25
C LEU A 100 1.08 13.29 -1.80
N THR A 101 1.02 12.08 -2.34
CA THR A 101 2.19 11.37 -2.91
C THR A 101 2.46 11.70 -4.38
N HIS A 102 1.43 11.88 -5.22
CA HIS A 102 1.58 12.03 -6.68
C HIS A 102 1.12 13.38 -7.25
N GLY A 103 0.15 14.06 -6.61
CA GLY A 103 -0.42 15.34 -7.03
C GLY A 103 0.48 16.57 -6.76
N PRO A 104 -0.03 17.81 -6.87
CA PRO A 104 0.76 19.02 -6.65
C PRO A 104 1.12 19.23 -5.16
N LYS A 105 2.14 20.06 -4.89
CA LYS A 105 2.63 20.27 -3.51
C LYS A 105 1.60 20.95 -2.58
N ARG A 106 0.78 21.87 -3.11
CA ARG A 106 -0.21 22.65 -2.34
C ARG A 106 -1.24 21.81 -1.55
N VAL A 107 -1.49 20.56 -1.95
CA VAL A 107 -2.38 19.62 -1.23
C VAL A 107 -2.01 19.48 0.25
N SER A 108 -0.71 19.47 0.59
CA SER A 108 -0.28 19.34 1.99
C SER A 108 -0.47 20.61 2.83
N GLU A 109 -0.78 21.73 2.19
CA GLU A 109 -1.03 23.03 2.83
C GLU A 109 -2.54 23.28 2.92
N GLU A 110 -3.30 22.86 1.90
CA GLU A 110 -4.77 22.84 1.88
C GLU A 110 -5.37 22.05 3.06
N PHE A 111 -5.06 20.74 3.16
CA PHE A 111 -5.63 19.83 4.15
C PHE A 111 -5.02 19.97 5.57
N GLN A 112 -4.42 21.12 5.89
CA GLN A 112 -4.09 21.46 7.28
C GLN A 112 -5.36 21.79 8.08
N SER A 113 -6.42 22.29 7.42
CA SER A 113 -7.72 22.60 8.02
C SER A 113 -8.52 21.36 8.44
N ASP A 114 -8.43 20.25 7.69
CA ASP A 114 -9.18 19.01 7.97
C ASP A 114 -8.49 18.06 8.98
N ILE A 115 -7.32 18.43 9.52
CA ILE A 115 -6.52 17.53 10.39
C ILE A 115 -7.33 16.94 11.55
N ASP A 116 -8.15 17.75 12.22
CA ASP A 116 -8.97 17.30 13.37
C ASP A 116 -10.08 16.33 12.94
N VAL A 117 -10.63 16.53 11.73
CA VAL A 117 -11.66 15.66 11.13
C VAL A 117 -11.04 14.33 10.67
N ILE A 118 -9.84 14.36 10.09
CA ILE A 118 -9.07 13.16 9.74
C ILE A 118 -8.71 12.36 11.00
N GLU A 119 -8.40 13.04 12.10
CA GLU A 119 -8.27 12.38 13.41
C GLU A 119 -9.58 11.79 13.93
N GLU A 120 -10.75 12.39 13.70
CA GLU A 120 -12.02 11.76 14.07
C GLU A 120 -12.32 10.53 13.20
N ILE A 121 -12.06 10.59 11.90
CA ILE A 121 -12.19 9.45 10.98
C ILE A 121 -11.31 8.28 11.45
N GLY A 122 -10.07 8.54 11.91
CA GLY A 122 -9.18 7.52 12.46
C GLY A 122 -9.67 6.87 13.78
N LYS A 123 -10.60 7.51 14.49
CA LYS A 123 -11.23 6.99 15.72
C LYS A 123 -12.44 6.07 15.42
N LEU A 124 -12.81 5.87 14.16
CA LEU A 124 -13.85 4.94 13.73
C LEU A 124 -13.60 3.50 14.23
N GLN A 125 -14.67 2.84 14.66
CA GLN A 125 -14.69 1.41 14.97
C GLN A 125 -15.82 0.75 14.18
N HIS A 126 -15.47 -0.14 13.26
CA HIS A 126 -16.42 -0.88 12.43
C HIS A 126 -15.85 -2.25 12.07
N ILE A 127 -16.63 -3.29 12.32
CA ILE A 127 -16.33 -4.66 11.92
C ILE A 127 -17.49 -5.11 11.03
N ASP A 128 -17.15 -5.68 9.87
CA ASP A 128 -18.10 -6.17 8.87
C ASP A 128 -18.82 -7.44 9.37
N GLU A 129 -19.96 -7.79 8.78
CA GLU A 129 -20.67 -9.07 9.02
C GLU A 129 -19.76 -10.28 8.75
N LYS A 130 -18.76 -10.09 7.89
CA LYS A 130 -17.73 -11.07 7.52
C LYS A 130 -16.53 -11.09 8.48
N GLY A 131 -16.60 -10.39 9.61
CA GLY A 131 -15.51 -10.27 10.60
C GLY A 131 -14.36 -9.34 10.21
N PHE A 132 -14.43 -8.65 9.07
CA PHE A 132 -13.35 -7.76 8.62
C PHE A 132 -13.36 -6.43 9.39
N ASN A 133 -12.25 -6.09 10.06
CA ASN A 133 -12.13 -4.86 10.85
C ASN A 133 -11.78 -3.65 9.98
N TRP A 134 -12.80 -3.07 9.34
CA TRP A 134 -12.70 -1.82 8.58
C TRP A 134 -12.19 -0.66 9.43
N GLY A 135 -12.55 -0.58 10.72
CA GLY A 135 -12.05 0.46 11.63
C GLY A 135 -10.52 0.48 11.73
N LEU A 136 -9.88 -0.69 11.74
CA LEU A 136 -8.42 -0.80 11.71
C LEU A 136 -7.80 -0.33 10.38
N SER A 137 -8.44 -0.63 9.25
CA SER A 137 -8.01 -0.12 7.93
C SER A 137 -8.14 1.40 7.83
N VAL A 138 -9.27 1.94 8.28
CA VAL A 138 -9.53 3.39 8.31
C VAL A 138 -8.53 4.09 9.22
N ARG A 139 -8.25 3.55 10.40
CA ARG A 139 -7.25 4.08 11.34
C ARG A 139 -5.84 4.12 10.74
N LYS A 140 -5.32 2.99 10.25
CA LYS A 140 -3.98 2.92 9.64
C LYS A 140 -3.80 3.90 8.49
N LEU A 141 -4.83 4.08 7.66
CA LEU A 141 -4.83 5.06 6.58
C LEU A 141 -4.85 6.50 7.11
N SER A 142 -5.69 6.80 8.10
CA SER A 142 -5.77 8.12 8.72
C SER A 142 -4.45 8.51 9.39
N GLU A 143 -3.83 7.59 10.14
CA GLU A 143 -2.50 7.76 10.76
C GLU A 143 -1.42 8.06 9.71
N ARG A 144 -1.44 7.37 8.57
CA ARG A 144 -0.50 7.61 7.46
C ARG A 144 -0.72 8.96 6.77
N VAL A 145 -1.98 9.35 6.52
CA VAL A 145 -2.33 10.68 5.98
C VAL A 145 -1.92 11.79 6.95
N LEU A 146 -2.20 11.64 8.25
CA LEU A 146 -1.77 12.58 9.28
C LEU A 146 -0.24 12.70 9.37
N LYS A 147 0.50 11.59 9.22
CA LYS A 147 1.97 11.61 9.16
C LYS A 147 2.48 12.37 7.93
N LEU A 148 1.84 12.22 6.77
CA LEU A 148 2.15 12.96 5.54
C LEU A 148 1.84 14.47 5.66
N LEU A 149 0.76 14.84 6.35
CA LEU A 149 0.37 16.24 6.57
C LEU A 149 1.23 16.94 7.63
N ARG A 150 1.61 16.23 8.70
CA ARG A 150 2.38 16.79 9.83
C ARG A 150 3.90 16.80 9.58
N ASN A 151 4.46 15.77 8.95
CA ASN A 151 5.91 15.67 8.72
C ASN A 151 6.26 15.99 7.26
N LYS A 152 6.73 17.23 7.03
CA LYS A 152 7.12 17.74 5.71
C LYS A 152 8.32 17.02 5.10
N ASP A 153 9.17 16.35 5.88
CA ASP A 153 10.35 15.62 5.37
C ASP A 153 9.99 14.19 4.97
N PHE A 154 9.19 13.49 5.77
CA PHE A 154 8.57 12.22 5.39
C PHE A 154 7.72 12.36 4.11
N LEU A 155 7.01 13.49 3.95
CA LEU A 155 6.30 13.81 2.71
C LEU A 155 7.25 14.01 1.51
N LYS A 156 8.45 14.60 1.69
CA LYS A 156 9.45 14.73 0.60
C LYS A 156 9.96 13.34 0.18
N GLU A 157 10.27 12.49 1.15
CA GLU A 157 10.76 11.12 0.97
C GLU A 157 9.74 10.25 0.21
N GLU A 158 8.52 10.12 0.73
CA GLU A 158 7.42 9.37 0.09
C GLU A 158 7.16 9.86 -1.34
N ARG A 159 7.15 11.18 -1.56
CA ARG A 159 7.03 11.78 -2.90
C ARG A 159 8.24 11.50 -3.81
N ALA A 160 9.44 11.30 -3.27
CA ALA A 160 10.62 10.92 -4.04
C ALA A 160 10.56 9.43 -4.44
N THR A 161 10.22 8.55 -3.49
CA THR A 161 10.00 7.11 -3.72
C THR A 161 8.90 6.86 -4.75
N ALA A 162 7.77 7.56 -4.66
CA ALA A 162 6.68 7.48 -5.64
C ALA A 162 7.12 7.85 -7.07
N ARG A 163 7.97 8.88 -7.22
CA ARG A 163 8.57 9.25 -8.53
C ARG A 163 9.54 8.18 -9.01
N HIS A 164 10.44 7.71 -8.15
CA HIS A 164 11.42 6.68 -8.51
C HIS A 164 10.73 5.41 -9.02
N LEU A 165 9.72 4.92 -8.30
CA LEU A 165 8.90 3.77 -8.70
C LEU A 165 8.18 4.01 -10.04
N SER A 166 7.58 5.19 -10.22
CA SER A 166 6.91 5.57 -11.47
C SER A 166 7.86 5.59 -12.68
N HIS A 167 9.10 6.04 -12.49
CA HIS A 167 10.13 6.02 -13.53
C HIS A 167 10.66 4.61 -13.79
N ALA A 168 10.88 3.79 -12.75
CA ALA A 168 11.35 2.42 -12.88
C ALA A 168 10.36 1.53 -13.64
N ILE A 169 9.06 1.60 -13.30
CA ILE A 169 8.00 0.86 -14.00
C ILE A 169 7.91 1.28 -15.47
N LYS A 170 8.01 2.58 -15.77
CA LYS A 170 8.03 3.08 -17.16
C LYS A 170 9.29 2.66 -17.92
N GLY A 171 10.43 2.52 -17.24
CA GLY A 171 11.71 2.09 -17.83
C GLY A 171 11.73 0.62 -18.25
N PHE A 172 11.04 -0.26 -17.51
CA PHE A 172 11.11 -1.73 -17.70
C PHE A 172 10.57 -2.24 -19.05
N GLY A 173 9.79 -1.43 -19.79
CA GLY A 173 9.34 -1.72 -21.15
C GLY A 173 10.25 -1.17 -22.26
N SER A 174 11.26 -0.36 -21.92
CA SER A 174 12.10 0.33 -22.90
C SER A 174 13.29 -0.52 -23.34
N PHE A 175 13.00 -1.63 -24.03
CA PHE A 175 13.97 -2.26 -24.94
C PHE A 175 14.20 -1.32 -26.12
N ASN A 176 14.98 -0.26 -25.90
CA ASN A 176 15.45 0.62 -26.96
C ASN A 176 16.27 -0.23 -27.94
N PRO A 177 15.81 -0.50 -29.17
CA PRO A 177 16.62 -1.23 -30.13
C PRO A 177 17.82 -0.33 -30.41
N ARG A 178 19.00 -0.75 -29.94
CA ARG A 178 20.23 0.01 -30.09
C ARG A 178 20.56 0.03 -31.58
N SER A 179 20.11 1.07 -32.27
CA SER A 179 20.47 1.39 -33.66
C SER A 179 21.94 1.79 -33.68
N SER A 180 22.80 0.78 -33.55
CA SER A 180 24.20 0.87 -33.90
C SER A 180 24.26 1.37 -35.33
N ALA A 181 24.71 2.62 -35.50
CA ALA A 181 25.05 3.13 -36.81
C ALA A 181 26.04 2.14 -37.44
N ILE A 182 25.74 1.73 -38.66
CA ILE A 182 26.56 0.76 -39.38
C ILE A 182 27.79 1.53 -39.86
N ASP A 183 28.86 1.50 -39.08
CA ASP A 183 30.15 2.03 -39.49
C ASP A 183 30.77 1.03 -40.48
N GLU A 184 30.82 1.43 -41.76
CA GLU A 184 31.10 0.54 -42.88
C GLU A 184 32.61 0.34 -43.07
N ARG A 185 33.26 -0.43 -42.18
CA ARG A 185 34.65 -0.81 -42.42
C ARG A 185 35.16 -2.13 -41.83
N LEU A 186 35.91 -2.80 -42.70
CA LEU A 186 36.78 -3.97 -42.50
C LEU A 186 36.09 -5.32 -42.27
N SER A 187 36.68 -6.33 -42.91
CA SER A 187 36.19 -7.69 -43.07
C SER A 187 36.89 -8.69 -42.12
N ASP A 188 36.46 -9.94 -42.20
CA ASP A 188 37.19 -11.15 -41.79
C ASP A 188 37.37 -11.40 -40.28
N LEU A 189 36.44 -12.17 -39.69
CA LEU A 189 36.69 -13.48 -39.02
C LEU A 189 35.36 -14.05 -38.43
N PRO A 190 35.28 -15.37 -38.10
CA PRO A 190 34.00 -16.07 -37.96
C PRO A 190 33.30 -15.97 -36.59
N SER A 191 32.02 -16.32 -36.59
CA SER A 191 31.06 -16.13 -35.50
C SER A 191 31.22 -17.08 -34.30
N LYS A 192 31.00 -16.53 -33.08
CA LYS A 192 30.45 -17.31 -31.96
C LYS A 192 29.77 -16.45 -30.86
N ILE A 193 28.44 -16.57 -30.81
CA ILE A 193 27.63 -16.89 -29.61
C ILE A 193 27.78 -15.98 -28.36
N TYR A 194 26.75 -15.15 -28.14
CA TYR A 194 26.22 -14.61 -26.88
C TYR A 194 27.19 -14.11 -25.79
N GLY A 195 27.31 -12.77 -25.71
CA GLY A 195 27.96 -12.06 -24.60
C GLY A 195 27.18 -12.16 -23.28
N ARG A 196 27.76 -12.93 -22.35
CA ARG A 196 27.39 -13.10 -20.94
C ARG A 196 27.07 -11.76 -20.24
N CYS A 197 25.83 -11.57 -19.77
CA CYS A 197 25.47 -10.45 -18.89
C CYS A 197 25.95 -10.70 -17.45
N ASN A 198 26.82 -9.83 -16.92
CA ASN A 198 27.19 -9.85 -15.50
C ASN A 198 26.24 -8.94 -14.70
N SER A 199 25.26 -9.53 -13.99
CA SER A 199 24.51 -8.85 -12.93
C SER A 199 25.18 -9.11 -11.59
N TYR A 200 25.93 -8.14 -11.07
CA TYR A 200 26.43 -8.18 -9.70
C TYR A 200 25.30 -7.74 -8.77
N TYR A 201 24.77 -8.66 -7.96
CA TYR A 201 23.78 -8.32 -6.92
C TYR A 201 24.54 -7.89 -5.65
N ASP A 202 24.31 -6.66 -5.20
CA ASP A 202 24.65 -6.21 -3.85
C ASP A 202 23.46 -6.56 -2.93
N ASP A 203 23.63 -7.54 -2.03
CA ASP A 203 22.55 -8.01 -1.15
C ASP A 203 22.37 -7.06 0.05
N ARG A 204 21.67 -5.94 -0.17
CA ARG A 204 21.13 -5.11 0.91
C ARG A 204 19.75 -5.60 1.29
N GLN A 205 19.72 -6.49 2.28
CA GLN A 205 18.49 -7.07 2.80
C GLN A 205 17.54 -5.99 3.33
N TYR A 206 16.32 -6.00 2.80
CA TYR A 206 15.18 -5.24 3.29
C TYR A 206 14.10 -6.27 3.64
N GLU A 207 13.71 -6.36 4.92
CA GLU A 207 12.73 -7.35 5.33
C GLU A 207 11.37 -7.12 4.67
N LYS A 208 10.79 -8.21 4.17
CA LYS A 208 9.52 -8.23 3.47
C LYS A 208 8.42 -8.69 4.43
N TYR A 209 7.56 -7.77 4.87
CA TYR A 209 6.31 -8.14 5.55
C TYR A 209 5.49 -9.09 4.68
N ASP A 210 5.23 -10.30 5.18
CA ASP A 210 4.58 -11.34 4.40
C ASP A 210 3.05 -11.21 4.37
N PHE A 211 2.49 -11.44 3.20
CA PHE A 211 1.06 -11.44 2.93
C PHE A 211 0.77 -12.44 1.81
N THR A 212 0.67 -13.72 2.15
CA THR A 212 -0.53 -14.55 1.89
C THR A 212 -0.35 -15.96 2.47
N SER A 213 -0.81 -16.19 3.71
CA SER A 213 -1.08 -17.54 4.20
C SER A 213 -2.55 -17.89 4.01
N LEU A 214 -2.91 -18.47 2.85
CA LEU A 214 -3.85 -19.60 2.76
C LEU A 214 -3.87 -20.23 1.36
N GLY A 215 -3.67 -21.55 1.29
CA GLY A 215 -4.30 -22.38 0.24
C GLY A 215 -3.45 -22.78 -0.97
N LYS A 216 -2.61 -23.81 -0.79
CA LYS A 216 -2.87 -25.13 -1.39
C LYS A 216 -2.01 -26.23 -0.77
N LYS A 217 -2.62 -27.41 -0.61
CA LYS A 217 -2.02 -28.65 -0.08
C LYS A 217 -2.04 -29.69 -1.19
N LEU A 218 -0.90 -30.27 -1.52
CA LEU A 218 -0.77 -31.50 -2.32
C LEU A 218 0.58 -32.16 -2.00
N SER A 219 0.63 -33.49 -2.07
CA SER A 219 1.78 -34.33 -1.67
C SER A 219 2.64 -34.73 -2.87
N VAL A 220 3.89 -35.14 -2.64
CA VAL A 220 4.50 -36.42 -3.09
C VAL A 220 5.96 -36.54 -2.57
N ASP A 221 6.41 -37.79 -2.39
CA ASP A 221 7.68 -38.24 -1.81
C ASP A 221 8.96 -37.89 -2.62
N GLY A 222 10.18 -38.18 -2.10
CA GLY A 222 11.39 -37.93 -2.89
C GLY A 222 12.81 -38.40 -2.48
N ASN A 223 13.06 -39.03 -1.31
CA ASN A 223 14.28 -39.79 -0.96
C ASN A 223 15.73 -39.27 -1.25
N ASN A 224 16.49 -39.07 -0.16
CA ASN A 224 17.84 -39.62 0.11
C ASN A 224 19.06 -39.31 -0.81
N ARG A 225 20.07 -38.63 -0.25
CA ARG A 225 21.45 -39.12 0.06
C ARG A 225 22.29 -37.96 0.68
N GLU A 226 22.93 -38.16 1.83
CA GLU A 226 24.34 -38.62 2.03
C GLU A 226 25.36 -37.71 1.30
N LEU A 227 26.42 -37.19 1.93
CA LEU A 227 27.32 -37.82 2.93
C LEU A 227 27.72 -36.90 4.12
N GLN A 228 28.26 -37.50 5.19
CA GLN A 228 28.94 -36.84 6.34
C GLN A 228 30.48 -36.99 6.23
N ILE A 229 31.22 -36.80 7.35
CA ILE A 229 32.63 -37.20 7.65
C ILE A 229 33.68 -36.21 7.09
N VAL A 230 34.77 -35.77 7.76
CA VAL A 230 35.26 -35.67 9.19
C VAL A 230 36.57 -34.81 9.13
N GLU A 231 37.34 -34.32 10.12
CA GLU A 231 37.51 -34.31 11.61
C GLU A 231 37.77 -32.81 12.00
N ASP A 232 37.69 -32.24 13.21
CA ASP A 232 37.89 -32.59 14.64
C ASP A 232 39.27 -32.17 15.25
N MET A 233 39.31 -31.96 16.58
CA MET A 233 40.50 -31.93 17.49
C MET A 233 41.33 -30.63 17.79
N GLU A 234 40.87 -29.89 18.82
CA GLU A 234 41.59 -29.50 20.08
C GLU A 234 42.69 -28.38 20.26
N ASN A 235 42.55 -27.69 21.43
CA ASN A 235 43.58 -27.31 22.44
C ASN A 235 44.66 -26.22 22.17
N SER A 236 45.15 -25.43 23.17
CA SER A 236 44.74 -25.19 24.58
C SER A 236 45.49 -23.99 25.24
N LYS A 237 45.02 -23.57 26.44
CA LYS A 237 45.77 -22.90 27.55
C LYS A 237 46.32 -21.47 27.34
N LEU A 238 46.74 -20.71 28.37
CA LEU A 238 46.30 -20.48 29.78
C LEU A 238 47.23 -19.41 30.39
N LEU A 239 46.74 -18.28 30.94
CA LEU A 239 47.40 -17.53 32.03
C LEU A 239 46.46 -16.50 32.70
N LYS A 240 46.86 -15.96 33.87
CA LYS A 240 46.04 -15.10 34.75
C LYS A 240 46.63 -13.69 34.89
N HIS A 241 45.78 -12.69 35.12
CA HIS A 241 45.97 -11.74 36.23
C HIS A 241 44.65 -11.10 36.67
N GLU A 242 44.62 -10.57 37.90
CA GLU A 242 43.45 -9.99 38.58
C GLU A 242 43.47 -8.44 38.52
N ASN A 243 42.29 -7.79 38.48
CA ASN A 243 41.80 -6.84 39.52
C ASN A 243 40.49 -6.10 39.14
N ASP A 244 39.78 -5.68 40.20
CA ASP A 244 38.46 -5.00 40.31
C ASP A 244 38.18 -3.83 39.32
N SER A 245 36.92 -3.43 39.00
CA SER A 245 35.82 -3.14 39.97
C SER A 245 34.43 -2.87 39.35
N SER A 246 33.39 -3.09 40.17
CA SER A 246 32.02 -2.50 40.18
C SER A 246 31.05 -2.58 38.98
N SER A 247 30.02 -3.42 39.16
CA SER A 247 28.57 -3.17 38.92
C SER A 247 28.05 -2.85 37.50
N ALA A 248 27.91 -3.92 36.72
CA ALA A 248 26.67 -4.28 35.99
C ALA A 248 25.44 -4.42 36.94
N ASP A 249 24.18 -4.52 36.50
CA ASP A 249 23.48 -4.20 35.24
C ASP A 249 21.96 -4.10 35.52
N THR A 250 21.15 -3.69 34.53
CA THR A 250 19.67 -3.75 34.61
C THR A 250 19.15 -4.78 33.59
N GLU A 251 18.68 -5.94 34.04
CA GLU A 251 18.30 -7.04 33.13
C GLU A 251 16.99 -6.80 32.35
N GLU A 252 17.02 -7.21 31.08
CA GLU A 252 15.97 -7.01 30.08
C GLU A 252 15.11 -8.29 29.94
N TYR A 253 13.83 -8.22 30.28
CA TYR A 253 12.91 -9.37 30.21
C TYR A 253 12.17 -9.44 28.87
N HIS A 254 12.69 -10.26 27.94
CA HIS A 254 12.01 -10.63 26.69
C HIS A 254 11.27 -12.01 26.79
N PRO A 255 10.21 -12.25 25.98
CA PRO A 255 9.12 -13.12 26.44
C PRO A 255 8.98 -14.45 25.66
N PHE A 256 9.67 -15.51 26.09
CA PHE A 256 9.29 -16.91 25.76
C PHE A 256 9.73 -17.88 26.87
N ASN A 257 8.81 -18.29 27.74
CA ASN A 257 9.01 -19.40 28.70
C ASN A 257 7.66 -19.96 29.19
N ASP A 258 7.01 -20.77 28.35
CA ASP A 258 5.71 -21.36 28.66
C ASP A 258 5.81 -22.49 29.70
N LYS A 259 5.12 -22.35 30.85
CA LYS A 259 4.82 -23.47 31.75
C LYS A 259 3.41 -23.37 32.34
N GLU A 260 2.52 -24.21 31.82
CA GLU A 260 1.17 -24.43 32.35
C GLU A 260 1.23 -25.00 33.78
N LYS A 261 0.45 -24.47 34.73
CA LYS A 261 -0.06 -25.23 35.90
C LYS A 261 -1.43 -24.75 36.41
N LEU A 262 -2.44 -25.58 36.16
CA LEU A 262 -3.47 -26.04 37.12
C LEU A 262 -4.25 -24.98 37.94
N THR A 263 -5.47 -24.72 37.46
CA THR A 263 -6.74 -24.79 38.21
C THR A 263 -6.69 -24.86 39.75
N VAL A 264 -7.31 -23.85 40.39
CA VAL A 264 -8.30 -24.08 41.45
C VAL A 264 -9.37 -22.99 41.40
N ALA A 265 -10.64 -23.39 41.47
CA ALA A 265 -11.75 -22.48 41.75
C ALA A 265 -12.07 -22.54 43.25
N SER A 266 -12.60 -21.46 43.80
CA SER A 266 -13.23 -21.46 45.13
C SER A 266 -14.53 -20.67 45.09
N LEU A 267 -15.49 -21.08 45.92
CA LEU A 267 -16.84 -20.51 46.00
C LEU A 267 -17.12 -20.04 47.43
N LEU A 268 -18.04 -19.08 47.55
CA LEU A 268 -18.70 -18.61 48.78
C LEU A 268 -17.90 -17.69 49.73
N SER A 269 -18.67 -16.98 50.55
CA SER A 269 -18.29 -15.90 51.50
C SER A 269 -17.91 -14.58 50.80
N VAL A 270 -18.60 -13.45 51.01
CA VAL A 270 -19.72 -13.13 51.92
C VAL A 270 -20.92 -12.62 51.13
#